data_AF-A0A2K1QIE6-F1
#
_entry.id   AF-A0A2K1QIE6-F1
#
_cell.length_a   1.000
_cell.length_b   1.000
_cell.length_c   1.000
_cell.angle_alpha   90.00
_cell.angle_beta   90.00
_cell.angle_gamma   90.00
#
_symmetry.space_group_name_H-M   'P 1'
#
loop_
_entity.id
_entity.type
_entity.pdbx_description
1 polymer ?
#
loop_
_entity_poly.entity_id
_entity_poly.type
_entity_poly.pdbx_seq_one_letter_code
_entity_poly.pdbx_strand_id
1 'polypeptide(L)'
;MSRTITVHNKSGQSQTFLVHGWNKNQNIGVPAHGKINLNAPDGSSGAIIALHDGVEGEPAEITKKGFAGNDFFDMSYIVGLGGSLTIMQAGDRSTLKGHPTLMQACNATWQKTDQGTRNAIKQWVHLDGSGKVIRVDKPAANPKLEDWVRTFAGGYGYVGVGAWKDDAGHPQDNEQSSAVKGNKDILITYNDGNGDANPDDSAPAPKQGPAGNKYTIKAGDTLFSIGKAHNWTVQRYKQRILATNPIAQDHAIVPSAEELDALRTPNTDASPSITLAATATPKPAPKGPGIDLTNKSAHAETYFFFDNYWNGNGTAGANFDKTLKAVVVQPGKISFVPLPITFKGRAQRGKLIPATWAEFQMRASDDGKAHGDIGVQQGNDGPVVLRSTDGSGASNGFDKVVQAPREALRKGADGKVVIDATVGNWMGGPNRAAIKA
;
A
#
# COMPACT_ATOMS: atom_id res chain seq x y z
N MET A 1 15.27 1.80 27.69
CA MET A 1 13.99 2.26 28.27
C MET A 1 13.01 1.12 28.13
N SER A 2 12.24 0.79 29.17
CA SER A 2 11.15 -0.20 29.04
C SER A 2 10.11 0.32 28.07
N ARG A 3 9.76 -0.47 27.05
CA ARG A 3 8.63 -0.17 26.16
C ARG A 3 7.43 -0.98 26.58
N THR A 4 6.26 -0.44 26.28
CA THR A 4 4.99 -0.99 26.74
C THR A 4 4.15 -1.44 25.55
N ILE A 5 3.46 -2.56 25.72
CA ILE A 5 2.31 -2.93 24.90
C ILE A 5 1.07 -2.66 25.76
N THR A 6 0.22 -1.74 25.31
CA THR A 6 -1.08 -1.49 25.93
C THR A 6 -2.14 -2.31 25.22
N VAL A 7 -2.87 -3.16 25.94
CA VAL A 7 -4.03 -3.89 25.43
C VAL A 7 -5.28 -3.22 25.99
N HIS A 8 -6.11 -2.66 25.10
CA HIS A 8 -7.36 -2.00 25.44
C HIS A 8 -8.55 -2.83 24.97
N ASN A 9 -9.29 -3.38 25.92
CA ASN A 9 -10.54 -4.07 25.65
C ASN A 9 -11.68 -3.05 25.59
N LYS A 10 -12.26 -2.86 24.41
CA LYS A 10 -13.40 -1.95 24.19
C LYS A 10 -14.75 -2.65 24.33
N SER A 11 -14.76 -3.95 24.56
CA SER A 11 -15.99 -4.74 24.73
C SER A 11 -16.68 -4.40 26.04
N GLY A 12 -17.99 -4.66 26.08
CA GLY A 12 -18.78 -4.60 27.31
C GLY A 12 -18.53 -5.78 28.26
N GLN A 13 -17.72 -6.75 27.83
CA GLN A 13 -17.35 -7.94 28.61
C GLN A 13 -15.84 -7.99 28.79
N SER A 14 -15.39 -8.70 29.83
CA SER A 14 -13.96 -8.97 30.02
C SER A 14 -13.46 -9.92 28.93
N GLN A 15 -12.22 -9.73 28.50
CA GLN A 15 -11.58 -10.55 27.47
C GLN A 15 -10.29 -11.16 28.03
N THR A 16 -10.08 -12.45 27.77
CA THR A 16 -8.80 -13.10 28.05
C THR A 16 -7.91 -13.07 26.80
N PHE A 17 -6.63 -12.74 26.97
CA PHE A 17 -5.63 -12.81 25.92
C PHE A 17 -4.52 -13.77 26.31
N LEU A 18 -4.10 -14.64 25.39
CA LEU A 18 -2.80 -15.29 25.53
C LEU A 18 -1.70 -14.26 25.28
N VAL A 19 -0.62 -14.43 26.02
CA VAL A 19 0.59 -13.62 25.86
C VAL A 19 1.75 -14.56 25.63
N HIS A 20 2.39 -14.44 24.47
CA HIS A 20 3.66 -15.11 24.17
C HIS A 20 4.80 -14.11 24.21
N GLY A 21 5.97 -14.51 24.71
CA GLY A 21 7.19 -13.70 24.76
C GLY A 21 7.25 -12.67 25.91
N TRP A 22 6.11 -12.29 26.47
CA TRP A 22 6.00 -11.37 27.60
C TRP A 22 5.18 -11.96 28.74
N ASN A 23 5.13 -11.24 29.86
CA ASN A 23 4.34 -11.63 31.04
C ASN A 23 4.59 -13.08 31.53
N LYS A 24 5.83 -13.58 31.38
CA LYS A 24 6.20 -14.98 31.68
C LYS A 24 5.32 -16.02 30.94
N ASN A 25 4.84 -15.67 29.75
CA ASN A 25 3.88 -16.43 28.96
C ASN A 25 2.54 -16.71 29.68
N GLN A 26 2.18 -15.89 30.67
CA GLN A 26 0.91 -16.01 31.36
C GLN A 26 -0.15 -15.17 30.66
N ASN A 27 -1.34 -15.76 30.50
CA ASN A 27 -2.50 -15.06 29.96
C ASN A 27 -2.86 -13.85 30.83
N ILE A 28 -3.48 -12.86 30.20
CA ILE A 28 -4.05 -11.71 30.89
C ILE A 28 -5.57 -11.67 30.71
N GLY A 29 -6.28 -11.28 31.77
CA GLY A 29 -7.69 -10.90 31.68
C GLY A 29 -7.79 -9.38 31.66
N VAL A 30 -8.30 -8.80 30.57
CA VAL A 30 -8.54 -7.36 30.46
C VAL A 30 -10.02 -7.10 30.74
N PRO A 31 -10.37 -6.33 31.79
CA PRO A 31 -11.76 -6.03 32.13
C PRO A 31 -12.52 -5.36 30.98
N ALA A 32 -13.85 -5.41 31.02
CA ALA A 32 -14.70 -4.63 30.13
C ALA A 32 -14.28 -3.14 30.14
N HIS A 33 -14.12 -2.54 28.95
CA HIS A 33 -13.64 -1.16 28.78
C HIS A 33 -12.27 -0.85 29.44
N GLY A 34 -11.52 -1.90 29.81
CA GLY A 34 -10.29 -1.80 30.58
C GLY A 34 -9.03 -1.81 29.72
N LYS A 35 -7.91 -1.37 30.33
CA LYS A 35 -6.57 -1.40 29.72
C LYS A 35 -5.60 -2.15 30.62
N ILE A 36 -4.70 -2.92 30.02
CA ILE A 36 -3.55 -3.51 30.69
C ILE A 36 -2.28 -3.16 29.93
N ASN A 37 -1.22 -2.87 30.68
CA ASN A 37 0.11 -2.58 30.16
C ASN A 37 1.04 -3.76 30.40
N LEU A 38 1.70 -4.23 29.35
CA LEU A 38 2.71 -5.28 29.39
C LEU A 38 4.08 -4.67 29.14
N ASN A 39 5.06 -5.05 29.95
CA ASN A 39 6.45 -4.70 29.69
C ASN A 39 6.98 -5.53 28.51
N ALA A 40 7.40 -4.86 27.44
CA ALA A 40 7.93 -5.44 26.22
C ALA A 40 9.27 -4.78 25.87
N PRO A 41 10.40 -5.29 26.41
CA PRO A 41 11.71 -4.67 26.21
C PRO A 41 12.13 -4.70 24.73
N ASP A 42 12.97 -3.74 24.34
CA ASP A 42 13.64 -3.76 23.03
C ASP A 42 14.40 -5.08 22.83
N GLY A 43 14.37 -5.60 21.60
CA GLY A 43 14.96 -6.89 21.23
C GLY A 43 14.11 -8.11 21.58
N SER A 44 12.87 -7.93 22.07
CA SER A 44 11.95 -9.03 22.37
C SER A 44 10.89 -9.23 21.28
N SER A 45 10.39 -10.46 21.16
CA SER A 45 9.32 -10.83 20.22
C SER A 45 8.28 -11.69 20.92
N GLY A 46 7.06 -11.67 20.40
CA GLY A 46 5.94 -12.37 20.99
C GLY A 46 4.62 -12.07 20.27
N ALA A 47 3.52 -12.49 20.87
CA ALA A 47 2.18 -12.28 20.32
C ALA A 47 1.16 -12.03 21.44
N ILE A 48 0.13 -11.24 21.12
CA ILE A 48 -1.06 -11.06 21.94
C ILE A 48 -2.25 -11.62 21.16
N ILE A 49 -2.95 -12.61 21.72
CA ILE A 49 -3.95 -13.39 20.99
C ILE A 49 -5.25 -13.39 21.79
N ALA A 50 -6.37 -12.97 21.21
CA ALA A 50 -7.66 -13.08 21.87
C ALA A 50 -8.10 -14.55 21.98
N LEU A 51 -8.61 -14.95 23.14
CA LEU A 51 -9.21 -16.27 23.36
C LEU A 51 -10.73 -16.25 23.18
N HIS A 52 -11.25 -17.18 22.40
CA HIS A 52 -12.69 -17.37 22.18
C HIS A 52 -13.05 -18.80 22.57
N ASP A 53 -13.81 -18.96 23.66
CA ASP A 53 -14.13 -20.27 24.26
C ASP A 53 -12.89 -21.13 24.57
N GLY A 54 -11.81 -20.48 25.01
CA GLY A 54 -10.53 -21.14 25.30
C GLY A 54 -9.72 -21.54 24.06
N VAL A 55 -10.17 -21.18 22.86
CA VAL A 55 -9.47 -21.39 21.59
C VAL A 55 -8.81 -20.09 21.12
N GLU A 56 -7.62 -20.20 20.54
CA GLU A 56 -6.90 -19.08 19.95
C GLU A 56 -7.69 -18.44 18.80
N GLY A 57 -7.80 -17.11 18.84
CA GLY A 57 -8.41 -16.26 17.82
C GLY A 57 -7.37 -15.48 17.04
N GLU A 58 -7.63 -14.20 16.84
CA GLU A 58 -6.78 -13.30 16.05
C GLU A 58 -5.49 -12.85 16.81
N PRO A 59 -4.29 -13.30 16.42
CA PRO A 59 -3.02 -12.81 16.95
C PRO A 59 -2.64 -11.42 16.41
N ALA A 60 -2.10 -10.60 17.29
CA ALA A 60 -1.18 -9.51 16.95
C ALA A 60 0.26 -9.97 17.22
N GLU A 61 1.03 -10.18 16.17
CA GLU A 61 2.44 -10.61 16.25
C GLU A 61 3.34 -9.38 16.32
N ILE A 62 4.32 -9.37 17.23
CA ILE A 62 5.12 -8.17 17.52
C ILE A 62 6.58 -8.54 17.75
N THR A 63 7.48 -7.80 17.13
CA THR A 63 8.92 -7.75 17.43
C THR A 63 9.33 -6.34 17.79
N LYS A 64 9.74 -6.18 19.05
CA LYS A 64 10.37 -5.04 19.71
C LYS A 64 11.71 -4.63 19.12
N LYS A 65 11.85 -3.53 18.36
CA LYS A 65 13.17 -3.02 17.92
C LYS A 65 14.10 -4.15 17.42
N GLY A 66 13.57 -4.99 16.53
CA GLY A 66 14.24 -6.13 15.95
C GLY A 66 15.24 -5.72 14.88
N PHE A 67 15.11 -6.30 13.69
CA PHE A 67 16.02 -6.04 12.57
C PHE A 67 16.14 -4.53 12.27
N ALA A 68 17.37 -4.05 12.11
CA ALA A 68 17.71 -2.64 11.92
C ALA A 68 17.17 -1.66 13.00
N GLY A 69 16.77 -2.18 14.18
CA GLY A 69 16.17 -1.37 15.24
C GLY A 69 14.72 -0.96 14.97
N ASN A 70 14.01 -1.66 14.07
CA ASN A 70 12.62 -1.41 13.75
C ASN A 70 11.66 -2.25 14.60
N ASP A 71 10.48 -1.72 14.86
CA ASP A 71 9.35 -2.54 15.28
C ASP A 71 8.77 -3.25 14.06
N PHE A 72 8.51 -4.54 14.19
CA PHE A 72 7.73 -5.31 13.24
C PHE A 72 6.48 -5.74 13.97
N PHE A 73 5.32 -5.50 13.38
CA PHE A 73 4.09 -6.07 13.90
C PHE A 73 3.07 -6.22 12.79
N ASP A 74 2.22 -7.21 12.92
CA ASP A 74 1.18 -7.50 11.96
C ASP A 74 -0.03 -8.06 12.68
N MET A 75 -1.13 -8.09 11.95
CA MET A 75 -2.34 -8.80 12.35
C MET A 75 -2.38 -10.10 11.59
N SER A 76 -2.75 -11.18 12.27
CA SER A 76 -2.89 -12.48 11.67
C SER A 76 -4.20 -13.14 12.13
N TYR A 77 -4.73 -14.00 11.28
CA TYR A 77 -5.92 -14.80 11.47
C TYR A 77 -5.60 -16.29 11.28
N ILE A 78 -4.31 -16.65 11.18
CA ILE A 78 -3.85 -18.00 10.83
C ILE A 78 -4.33 -19.08 11.83
N VAL A 79 -4.47 -18.72 13.10
CA VAL A 79 -4.91 -19.64 14.16
C VAL A 79 -6.42 -19.57 14.44
N GLY A 80 -7.12 -18.57 13.92
CA GLY A 80 -8.56 -18.37 14.07
C GLY A 80 -8.95 -16.90 14.16
N LEU A 81 -10.26 -16.65 14.32
CA LEU A 81 -10.81 -15.33 14.64
C LEU A 81 -12.14 -15.46 15.41
N GLY A 82 -12.46 -14.46 16.22
CA GLY A 82 -13.73 -14.39 16.96
C GLY A 82 -14.06 -12.99 17.49
N GLY A 83 -13.11 -12.06 17.40
CA GLY A 83 -13.30 -10.64 17.70
C GLY A 83 -12.69 -9.75 16.63
N SER A 84 -12.78 -8.44 16.85
CA SER A 84 -12.10 -7.42 16.05
C SER A 84 -10.90 -6.93 16.83
N LEU A 85 -9.70 -7.10 16.29
CA LEU A 85 -8.45 -6.66 16.92
C LEU A 85 -7.67 -5.76 15.96
N THR A 86 -7.13 -4.68 16.48
CA THR A 86 -6.26 -3.76 15.75
C THR A 86 -5.01 -3.46 16.54
N ILE A 87 -3.94 -3.10 15.84
CA ILE A 87 -2.63 -2.79 16.42
C ILE A 87 -2.02 -1.58 15.73
N MET A 88 -1.36 -0.71 16.50
CA MET A 88 -0.54 0.38 15.99
C MET A 88 0.58 0.77 16.97
N GLN A 89 1.56 1.53 16.50
CA GLN A 89 2.35 2.34 17.41
C GLN A 89 1.45 3.39 18.07
N ALA A 90 1.58 3.54 19.39
CA ALA A 90 0.73 4.43 20.18
C ALA A 90 0.78 5.86 19.62
N GLY A 91 -0.41 6.41 19.32
CA GLY A 91 -0.58 7.74 18.73
C GLY A 91 -0.19 7.86 17.26
N ASP A 92 0.05 6.74 16.55
CA ASP A 92 0.45 6.75 15.14
C ASP A 92 -0.47 5.88 14.27
N ARG A 93 -1.60 6.47 13.87
CA ARG A 93 -2.57 5.83 12.98
C ARG A 93 -2.01 5.42 11.63
N SER A 94 -0.90 5.99 11.17
CA SER A 94 -0.28 5.57 9.90
C SER A 94 0.24 4.13 9.96
N THR A 95 0.42 3.61 11.17
CA THR A 95 0.89 2.25 11.44
C THR A 95 -0.24 1.28 11.80
N LEU A 96 -1.51 1.73 11.73
CA LEU A 96 -2.66 0.92 12.10
C LEU A 96 -2.84 -0.28 11.17
N LYS A 97 -2.95 -1.47 11.79
CA LYS A 97 -3.26 -2.75 11.13
C LYS A 97 -4.46 -3.41 11.81
N GLY A 98 -5.09 -4.35 11.13
CA GLY A 98 -6.29 -5.05 11.59
C GLY A 98 -7.59 -4.46 11.09
N HIS A 99 -8.62 -5.30 11.02
CA HIS A 99 -9.95 -4.86 10.63
C HIS A 99 -10.74 -4.43 11.89
N PRO A 100 -11.06 -3.15 12.07
CA PRO A 100 -11.69 -2.65 13.29
C PRO A 100 -13.12 -3.17 13.52
N THR A 101 -13.78 -3.70 12.48
CA THR A 101 -15.13 -4.27 12.53
C THR A 101 -15.16 -5.63 11.84
N LEU A 102 -14.12 -6.45 12.06
CA LEU A 102 -13.93 -7.75 11.43
C LEU A 102 -15.15 -8.64 11.58
N MET A 103 -15.66 -8.80 12.80
CA MET A 103 -16.77 -9.72 13.07
C MET A 103 -18.09 -9.24 12.48
N GLN A 104 -18.30 -7.94 12.30
CA GLN A 104 -19.44 -7.41 11.56
C GLN A 104 -19.32 -7.72 10.06
N ALA A 105 -18.13 -7.60 9.49
CA ALA A 105 -17.88 -7.98 8.10
C ALA A 105 -18.05 -9.49 7.89
N CYS A 106 -17.50 -10.31 8.78
CA CYS A 106 -17.68 -11.76 8.82
C CYS A 106 -19.16 -12.14 8.84
N ASN A 107 -19.94 -11.57 9.77
CA ASN A 107 -21.37 -11.85 9.86
C ASN A 107 -22.14 -11.38 8.62
N ALA A 108 -21.84 -10.20 8.08
CA ALA A 108 -22.46 -9.72 6.85
C ALA A 108 -22.14 -10.63 5.65
N THR A 109 -20.92 -11.13 5.55
CA THR A 109 -20.52 -12.11 4.54
C THR A 109 -21.22 -13.45 4.75
N TRP A 110 -21.26 -13.96 5.99
CA TRP A 110 -21.95 -15.21 6.33
C TRP A 110 -23.41 -15.20 5.86
N GLN A 111 -24.13 -14.10 6.11
CA GLN A 111 -25.53 -13.94 5.70
C GLN A 111 -25.74 -13.97 4.18
N LYS A 112 -24.73 -13.58 3.40
CA LYS A 112 -24.76 -13.60 1.93
C LYS A 112 -24.14 -14.84 1.30
N THR A 113 -23.46 -15.66 2.11
CA THR A 113 -22.77 -16.87 1.64
C THR A 113 -23.80 -17.89 1.17
N ASP A 114 -23.60 -18.46 -0.02
CA ASP A 114 -24.51 -19.46 -0.58
C ASP A 114 -24.50 -20.76 0.24
N GLN A 115 -25.57 -21.56 0.12
CA GLN A 115 -25.74 -22.78 0.91
C GLN A 115 -24.64 -23.82 0.62
N GLY A 116 -24.11 -23.88 -0.60
CA GLY A 116 -23.04 -24.80 -0.97
C GLY A 116 -21.75 -24.47 -0.22
N THR A 117 -21.36 -23.19 -0.21
CA THR A 117 -20.20 -22.71 0.55
C THR A 117 -20.41 -22.90 2.05
N ARG A 118 -21.59 -22.52 2.59
CA ARG A 118 -21.91 -22.76 4.01
C ARG A 118 -21.78 -24.23 4.39
N ASN A 119 -22.34 -25.13 3.58
CA ASN A 119 -22.23 -26.57 3.82
C ASN A 119 -20.79 -27.07 3.80
N ALA A 120 -19.94 -26.48 2.95
CA ALA A 120 -18.54 -26.84 2.84
C ALA A 120 -17.71 -26.38 4.05
N ILE A 121 -18.05 -25.25 4.68
CA ILE A 121 -17.23 -24.64 5.75
C ILE A 121 -17.86 -24.72 7.16
N LYS A 122 -19.12 -25.17 7.29
CA LYS A 122 -19.89 -25.13 8.55
C LYS A 122 -19.22 -25.78 9.76
N GLN A 123 -18.32 -26.75 9.57
CA GLN A 123 -17.64 -27.40 10.69
C GLN A 123 -16.58 -26.52 11.36
N TRP A 124 -16.17 -25.42 10.70
CA TRP A 124 -15.17 -24.46 11.18
C TRP A 124 -15.76 -23.09 11.52
N VAL A 125 -17.05 -22.88 11.24
CA VAL A 125 -17.75 -21.62 11.52
C VAL A 125 -18.73 -21.86 12.65
N HIS A 126 -18.45 -21.27 13.80
CA HIS A 126 -19.19 -21.47 15.04
C HIS A 126 -20.22 -20.36 15.18
N LEU A 127 -21.48 -20.74 15.34
CA LEU A 127 -22.61 -19.82 15.46
C LEU A 127 -23.17 -19.84 16.88
N ASP A 128 -23.70 -18.70 17.33
CA ASP A 128 -24.55 -18.67 18.51
C ASP A 128 -25.98 -19.17 18.20
N GLY A 129 -26.84 -19.22 19.23
CA GLY A 129 -28.23 -19.63 19.10
C GLY A 129 -29.09 -18.75 18.19
N SER A 130 -28.62 -17.55 17.81
CA SER A 130 -29.27 -16.66 16.85
C SER A 130 -28.79 -16.87 15.41
N GLY A 131 -27.76 -17.69 15.21
CA GLY A 131 -27.11 -17.90 13.92
C GLY A 131 -26.04 -16.86 13.59
N LYS A 132 -25.61 -16.05 14.56
CA LYS A 132 -24.49 -15.11 14.41
C LYS A 132 -23.18 -15.87 14.51
N VAL A 133 -22.23 -15.61 13.62
CA VAL A 133 -20.86 -16.12 13.73
C VAL A 133 -20.19 -15.50 14.95
N ILE A 134 -19.75 -16.37 15.86
CA ILE A 134 -19.04 -16.00 17.09
C ILE A 134 -17.56 -16.39 17.04
N ARG A 135 -17.21 -17.38 16.22
CA ARG A 135 -15.83 -17.83 16.07
C ARG A 135 -15.66 -18.54 14.73
N VAL A 136 -14.48 -18.42 14.15
CA VAL A 136 -14.05 -19.16 12.96
C VAL A 136 -12.70 -19.81 13.31
N ASP A 137 -12.60 -21.11 13.08
CA ASP A 137 -11.34 -21.83 13.29
C ASP A 137 -10.26 -21.39 12.30
N LYS A 138 -9.01 -21.83 12.55
CA LYS A 138 -7.85 -21.66 11.66
C LYS A 138 -8.19 -21.80 10.16
N PRO A 139 -8.08 -20.72 9.36
CA PRO A 139 -8.43 -20.73 7.93
C PRO A 139 -7.66 -21.78 7.13
N ALA A 140 -6.39 -22.00 7.46
CA ALA A 140 -5.53 -23.01 6.83
C ALA A 140 -6.02 -24.46 7.00
N ALA A 141 -7.03 -24.73 7.84
CA ALA A 141 -7.62 -26.07 7.94
C ALA A 141 -8.41 -26.47 6.68
N ASN A 142 -8.84 -25.52 5.85
CA ASN A 142 -9.59 -25.81 4.64
C ASN A 142 -9.44 -24.69 3.58
N PRO A 143 -9.07 -25.00 2.33
CA PRO A 143 -8.92 -23.98 1.29
C PRO A 143 -10.19 -23.14 1.04
N LYS A 144 -11.39 -23.73 1.11
CA LYS A 144 -12.65 -22.99 0.95
C LYS A 144 -12.95 -22.08 2.14
N LEU A 145 -12.51 -22.48 3.33
CA LEU A 145 -12.59 -21.62 4.51
C LEU A 145 -11.64 -20.44 4.37
N GLU A 146 -10.40 -20.68 3.94
CA GLU A 146 -9.43 -19.61 3.67
C GLU A 146 -9.96 -18.63 2.62
N ASP A 147 -10.44 -19.11 1.48
CA ASP A 147 -11.05 -18.28 0.43
C ASP A 147 -12.21 -17.45 0.98
N TRP A 148 -13.07 -18.05 1.81
CA TRP A 148 -14.19 -17.36 2.44
C TRP A 148 -13.72 -16.28 3.42
N VAL A 149 -12.71 -16.55 4.26
CA VAL A 149 -12.15 -15.57 5.19
C VAL A 149 -11.50 -14.40 4.44
N ARG A 150 -10.80 -14.66 3.33
CA ARG A 150 -10.17 -13.63 2.48
C ARG A 150 -11.18 -12.60 1.96
N THR A 151 -12.44 -12.99 1.75
CA THR A 151 -13.48 -12.06 1.24
C THR A 151 -13.81 -10.91 2.18
N PHE A 152 -13.56 -11.06 3.50
CA PHE A 152 -13.84 -10.01 4.49
C PHE A 152 -12.61 -9.58 5.28
N ALA A 153 -11.59 -10.44 5.43
CA ALA A 153 -10.37 -10.15 6.19
C ALA A 153 -9.17 -9.78 5.30
N GLY A 154 -9.24 -10.04 3.98
CA GLY A 154 -8.15 -9.81 3.04
C GLY A 154 -7.65 -8.36 3.05
N GLY A 155 -6.33 -8.20 3.17
CA GLY A 155 -5.67 -6.89 3.25
C GLY A 155 -5.71 -6.21 4.62
N TYR A 156 -6.30 -6.83 5.64
CA TYR A 156 -6.28 -6.34 7.03
C TYR A 156 -5.42 -7.19 7.97
N GLY A 157 -4.98 -8.36 7.52
CA GLY A 157 -4.19 -9.28 8.29
C GLY A 157 -3.83 -10.51 7.46
N TYR A 158 -2.94 -11.32 8.00
CA TYR A 158 -2.42 -12.55 7.46
C TYR A 158 -3.48 -13.66 7.58
N VAL A 159 -4.05 -14.16 6.47
CA VAL A 159 -5.21 -15.10 6.54
C VAL A 159 -4.83 -16.58 6.38
N GLY A 160 -3.84 -16.91 5.53
CA GLY A 160 -3.65 -18.26 5.00
C GLY A 160 -2.37 -18.97 5.41
N VAL A 161 -1.77 -19.73 4.49
CA VAL A 161 -0.42 -20.30 4.69
C VAL A 161 0.64 -19.31 4.18
N GLY A 162 1.60 -19.01 5.08
CA GLY A 162 2.68 -18.04 4.86
C GLY A 162 3.44 -18.30 3.57
N ALA A 163 4.17 -17.29 3.10
CA ALA A 163 5.28 -17.59 2.22
C ALA A 163 6.18 -18.62 2.92
N TRP A 164 6.30 -19.81 2.35
CA TRP A 164 7.01 -20.93 2.96
C TRP A 164 7.80 -21.70 1.90
N LYS A 165 9.12 -21.73 2.07
CA LYS A 165 10.07 -22.26 1.09
C LYS A 165 9.89 -21.61 -0.29
N ASP A 166 9.47 -22.39 -1.29
CA ASP A 166 9.31 -21.97 -2.68
C ASP A 166 7.93 -21.35 -2.95
N ASP A 167 7.02 -21.36 -1.97
CA ASP A 167 5.73 -20.68 -2.05
C ASP A 167 5.89 -19.22 -1.58
N ALA A 168 5.57 -18.27 -2.46
CA ALA A 168 5.61 -16.85 -2.16
C ALA A 168 4.46 -16.39 -1.25
N GLY A 169 3.50 -17.27 -0.95
CA GLY A 169 2.30 -16.96 -0.20
C GLY A 169 1.40 -15.97 -0.94
N HIS A 170 0.35 -15.53 -0.26
CA HIS A 170 -0.58 -14.58 -0.85
C HIS A 170 -0.05 -13.13 -0.76
N PRO A 171 -0.04 -12.34 -1.85
CA PRO A 171 0.54 -10.99 -1.85
C PRO A 171 -0.04 -10.04 -0.79
N GLN A 172 -1.36 -10.10 -0.55
CA GLN A 172 -2.02 -9.27 0.48
C GLN A 172 -1.56 -9.59 1.90
N ASP A 173 -1.11 -10.82 2.14
CA ASP A 173 -0.64 -11.23 3.44
C ASP A 173 0.77 -10.65 3.69
N ASN A 174 1.61 -10.64 2.65
CA ASN A 174 2.96 -10.05 2.67
C ASN A 174 2.92 -8.51 2.89
N GLU A 175 1.88 -7.83 2.41
CA GLU A 175 1.69 -6.38 2.63
C GLU A 175 1.54 -6.01 4.11
N GLN A 176 1.17 -6.97 4.97
CA GLN A 176 1.04 -6.74 6.41
C GLN A 176 2.39 -6.72 7.15
N SER A 177 3.48 -7.22 6.55
CA SER A 177 4.79 -7.38 7.22
C SER A 177 5.65 -6.11 7.27
N SER A 178 5.05 -4.92 7.14
CA SER A 178 5.80 -3.66 7.12
C SER A 178 6.43 -3.31 8.47
N ALA A 179 7.71 -2.95 8.43
CA ALA A 179 8.48 -2.48 9.58
C ALA A 179 8.30 -0.97 9.77
N VAL A 180 8.28 -0.53 11.01
CA VAL A 180 8.27 0.89 11.38
C VAL A 180 9.38 1.17 12.38
N LYS A 181 9.85 2.42 12.48
CA LYS A 181 10.96 2.75 13.39
C LYS A 181 10.65 2.30 14.81
N GLY A 182 11.56 1.56 15.44
CA GLY A 182 11.37 1.05 16.80
C GLY A 182 11.61 2.13 17.84
N ASN A 183 10.67 3.06 17.99
CA ASN A 183 10.78 4.20 18.90
C ASN A 183 9.56 4.46 19.80
N LYS A 184 8.43 3.77 19.59
CA LYS A 184 7.17 4.01 20.29
C LYS A 184 6.69 2.78 21.07
N ASP A 185 5.79 3.03 22.02
CA ASP A 185 4.94 1.99 22.61
C ASP A 185 3.94 1.47 21.57
N ILE A 186 3.36 0.30 21.85
CA ILE A 186 2.35 -0.33 20.98
C ILE A 186 0.99 -0.25 21.67
N LEU A 187 -0.05 0.08 20.90
CA LEU A 187 -1.45 0.00 21.33
C LEU A 187 -2.15 -1.10 20.54
N ILE A 188 -2.72 -2.05 21.25
CA ILE A 188 -3.69 -3.02 20.75
C ILE A 188 -5.07 -2.62 21.24
N THR A 189 -6.04 -2.62 20.34
CA THR A 189 -7.45 -2.40 20.66
C THR A 189 -8.29 -3.57 20.20
N TYR A 190 -9.17 -4.03 21.07
CA TYR A 190 -9.99 -5.22 20.86
C TYR A 190 -11.47 -4.91 21.08
N ASN A 191 -12.34 -5.57 20.33
CA ASN A 191 -13.77 -5.64 20.59
C ASN A 191 -14.30 -7.05 20.26
N ASP A 192 -15.24 -7.56 21.06
CA ASP A 192 -15.89 -8.88 20.99
C ASP A 192 -16.83 -9.09 19.78
N GLY A 193 -16.77 -8.21 18.79
CA GLY A 193 -17.59 -8.27 17.59
C GLY A 193 -18.99 -7.67 17.71
N ASN A 194 -19.26 -6.92 18.79
CA ASN A 194 -20.48 -6.13 18.96
C ASN A 194 -20.26 -4.61 18.78
N GLY A 195 -19.04 -4.19 18.49
CA GLY A 195 -18.63 -2.79 18.40
C GLY A 195 -17.36 -2.58 17.57
N ASP A 196 -16.73 -1.44 17.77
CA ASP A 196 -15.60 -0.98 16.96
C ASP A 196 -14.29 -1.08 17.74
N ALA A 197 -13.34 -1.85 17.21
CA ALA A 197 -11.98 -2.01 17.73
C ALA A 197 -11.01 -0.93 17.24
N ASN A 198 -11.47 0.13 16.57
CA ASN A 198 -10.64 1.29 16.27
C ASN A 198 -10.07 1.90 17.56
N PRO A 199 -8.83 2.42 17.54
CA PRO A 199 -8.30 3.15 18.66
C PRO A 199 -9.13 4.39 19.03
N ASP A 200 -9.29 4.63 20.32
CA ASP A 200 -9.84 5.88 20.84
C ASP A 200 -8.72 6.91 20.89
N ASP A 201 -8.53 7.63 19.78
CA ASP A 201 -7.70 8.82 19.78
C ASP A 201 -8.45 9.89 20.57
N SER A 202 -7.77 10.68 21.39
CA SER A 202 -8.34 11.85 22.07
C SER A 202 -8.72 13.00 21.10
N ALA A 203 -9.35 12.67 19.97
CA ALA A 203 -10.05 13.58 19.07
C ALA A 203 -11.57 13.33 19.22
N PRO A 204 -12.40 14.38 19.37
CA PRO A 204 -13.82 14.21 19.65
C PRO A 204 -14.54 13.46 18.53
N ALA A 205 -15.34 12.46 18.90
CA ALA A 205 -16.17 11.68 17.98
C ALA A 205 -17.15 12.60 17.22
N PRO A 206 -17.30 12.45 15.89
CA PRO A 206 -18.40 13.09 15.18
C PRO A 206 -19.70 12.45 15.66
N LYS A 207 -20.67 13.27 16.06
CA LYS A 207 -22.02 12.82 16.46
C LYS A 207 -22.62 11.93 15.37
N GLN A 208 -23.05 10.72 15.74
CA GLN A 208 -23.84 9.88 14.84
C GLN A 208 -25.19 10.57 14.57
N GLY A 209 -25.47 10.86 13.30
CA GLY A 209 -26.80 11.27 12.84
C GLY A 209 -27.74 10.06 12.70
N PRO A 210 -29.07 10.26 12.83
CA PRO A 210 -30.04 9.17 12.96
C PRO A 210 -30.14 8.27 11.72
N ALA A 211 -30.46 7.00 11.97
CA ALA A 211 -30.68 5.95 10.98
C ALA A 211 -31.87 6.27 10.07
N GLY A 212 -31.69 6.18 8.74
CA GLY A 212 -32.81 6.16 7.79
C GLY A 212 -32.65 6.92 6.48
N ASN A 213 -31.60 7.71 6.27
CA ASN A 213 -31.54 8.54 5.06
C ASN A 213 -30.87 7.80 3.90
N LYS A 214 -31.67 7.40 2.90
CA LYS A 214 -31.16 7.15 1.54
C LYS A 214 -30.60 8.48 1.01
N TYR A 215 -29.31 8.49 0.64
CA TYR A 215 -28.68 9.65 0.04
C TYR A 215 -28.81 9.58 -1.48
N THR A 216 -29.59 10.49 -2.06
CA THR A 216 -29.71 10.63 -3.52
C THR A 216 -28.52 11.41 -4.03
N ILE A 217 -27.68 10.75 -4.83
CA ILE A 217 -26.50 11.34 -5.47
C ILE A 217 -26.94 12.45 -6.41
N LYS A 218 -26.34 13.63 -6.27
CA LYS A 218 -26.56 14.81 -7.10
C LYS A 218 -25.34 15.07 -7.96
N ALA A 219 -25.52 15.82 -9.05
CA ALA A 219 -24.41 16.26 -9.88
C ALA A 219 -23.41 17.09 -9.05
N GLY A 220 -22.14 16.67 -9.05
CA GLY A 220 -21.09 17.27 -8.22
C GLY A 220 -20.81 16.55 -6.90
N ASP A 221 -21.57 15.51 -6.55
CA ASP A 221 -21.22 14.64 -5.42
C ASP A 221 -20.06 13.71 -5.80
N THR A 222 -19.12 13.54 -4.88
CA THR A 222 -17.97 12.66 -5.02
C THR A 222 -17.98 11.63 -3.89
N LEU A 223 -17.31 10.49 -4.07
CA LEU A 223 -17.18 9.50 -2.99
C LEU A 223 -16.53 10.11 -1.74
N PHE A 224 -15.70 11.14 -1.94
CA PHE A 224 -15.10 11.93 -0.88
C PHE A 224 -16.09 12.85 -0.18
N SER A 225 -16.88 13.65 -0.90
CA SER A 225 -17.84 14.57 -0.26
C SER A 225 -18.90 13.82 0.54
N ILE A 226 -19.34 12.66 0.05
CA ILE A 226 -20.26 11.75 0.74
C ILE A 226 -19.57 11.08 1.94
N GLY A 227 -18.38 10.49 1.74
CA GLY A 227 -17.63 9.81 2.79
C GLY A 227 -17.22 10.73 3.95
N LYS A 228 -16.91 12.00 3.66
CA LYS A 228 -16.63 13.04 4.65
C LYS A 228 -17.87 13.51 5.39
N ALA A 229 -18.99 13.72 4.70
CA ALA A 229 -20.26 14.08 5.32
C ALA A 229 -20.77 12.99 6.29
N HIS A 230 -20.37 11.73 6.08
CA HIS A 230 -20.78 10.57 6.88
C HIS A 230 -19.66 9.90 7.70
N ASN A 231 -18.44 10.47 7.71
CA ASN A 231 -17.27 10.00 8.46
C ASN A 231 -16.86 8.52 8.20
N TRP A 232 -16.65 8.14 6.94
CA TRP A 232 -16.22 6.79 6.53
C TRP A 232 -14.81 6.79 5.86
N THR A 233 -14.04 5.71 6.05
CA THR A 233 -12.76 5.49 5.34
C THR A 233 -12.98 5.01 3.91
N VAL A 234 -12.08 5.34 2.98
CA VAL A 234 -12.16 4.96 1.55
C VAL A 234 -12.24 3.43 1.33
N GLN A 235 -11.53 2.62 2.13
CA GLN A 235 -11.63 1.14 2.09
C GLN A 235 -13.05 0.63 2.46
N ARG A 236 -13.66 1.18 3.52
CA ARG A 236 -15.04 0.89 3.96
C ARG A 236 -16.08 1.24 2.90
N TYR A 237 -15.81 2.25 2.06
CA TYR A 237 -16.69 2.65 0.97
C TYR A 237 -16.55 1.77 -0.28
N LYS A 238 -15.32 1.37 -0.65
CA LYS A 238 -15.07 0.39 -1.74
C LYS A 238 -15.79 -0.94 -1.48
N GLN A 239 -15.76 -1.44 -0.24
CA GLN A 239 -16.44 -2.68 0.14
C GLN A 239 -17.97 -2.56 0.16
N ARG A 240 -18.54 -1.39 0.49
CA ARG A 240 -20.00 -1.19 0.50
C ARG A 240 -20.60 -1.02 -0.91
N ILE A 241 -19.91 -0.38 -1.85
CA ILE A 241 -20.40 -0.24 -3.24
C ILE A 241 -20.48 -1.59 -3.95
N LEU A 242 -19.52 -2.48 -3.73
CA LEU A 242 -19.51 -3.84 -4.30
C LEU A 242 -20.65 -4.72 -3.78
N ALA A 243 -21.27 -4.34 -2.66
CA ALA A 243 -22.21 -5.18 -1.93
C ALA A 243 -23.70 -4.89 -2.21
N THR A 244 -24.05 -3.82 -2.96
CA THR A 244 -25.46 -3.35 -3.11
C THR A 244 -25.93 -2.98 -4.52
N ASN A 245 -25.14 -3.11 -5.60
CA ASN A 245 -25.64 -2.74 -6.93
C ASN A 245 -25.04 -3.56 -8.10
N PRO A 246 -25.81 -4.40 -8.82
CA PRO A 246 -25.30 -5.22 -9.93
C PRO A 246 -24.97 -4.45 -11.23
N ILE A 247 -25.29 -3.15 -11.32
CA ILE A 247 -25.13 -2.36 -12.56
C ILE A 247 -23.77 -1.62 -12.62
N ALA A 248 -22.94 -1.66 -11.57
CA ALA A 248 -21.65 -0.94 -11.53
C ALA A 248 -20.48 -1.64 -12.27
N GLN A 249 -20.77 -2.61 -13.15
CA GLN A 249 -19.75 -3.32 -13.93
C GLN A 249 -19.39 -2.60 -15.25
N ASP A 250 -20.13 -1.57 -15.69
CA ASP A 250 -19.93 -1.00 -17.04
C ASP A 250 -19.66 0.52 -17.12
N HIS A 251 -19.71 1.26 -16.01
CA HIS A 251 -19.30 2.67 -15.98
C HIS A 251 -18.59 3.00 -14.66
N ALA A 252 -17.27 2.86 -14.63
CA ALA A 252 -16.47 3.25 -13.47
C ALA A 252 -16.45 4.79 -13.33
N ILE A 253 -17.23 5.33 -12.38
CA ILE A 253 -17.04 6.70 -11.89
C ILE A 253 -15.77 6.69 -11.04
N VAL A 254 -14.64 7.08 -11.64
CA VAL A 254 -13.35 7.26 -10.97
C VAL A 254 -13.24 8.75 -10.56
N PRO A 255 -13.07 9.11 -9.28
CA PRO A 255 -12.92 10.51 -8.88
C PRO A 255 -11.62 11.11 -9.46
N SER A 256 -11.65 12.40 -9.79
CA SER A 256 -10.54 13.11 -10.41
C SER A 256 -9.46 13.50 -9.38
N ALA A 257 -8.23 13.77 -9.84
CA ALA A 257 -7.11 14.10 -8.96
C ALA A 257 -7.29 15.45 -8.21
N GLU A 258 -8.07 16.39 -8.75
CA GLU A 258 -8.40 17.66 -8.09
C GLU A 258 -9.31 17.45 -6.87
N GLU A 259 -10.21 16.47 -6.92
CA GLU A 259 -11.09 16.09 -5.80
C GLU A 259 -10.33 15.43 -4.64
N LEU A 260 -9.14 14.87 -4.92
CA LEU A 260 -8.21 14.32 -3.94
C LEU A 260 -7.23 15.37 -3.36
N ASP A 261 -7.10 16.54 -3.99
CA ASP A 261 -6.16 17.61 -3.59
C ASP A 261 -6.81 18.66 -2.66
N ALA A 262 -8.11 18.91 -2.82
CA ALA A 262 -8.93 19.71 -1.87
C ALA A 262 -9.08 19.06 -0.47
N LEU A 263 -8.39 17.93 -0.26
CA LEU A 263 -8.48 17.01 0.86
C LEU A 263 -7.35 17.21 1.90
N ARG A 264 -6.35 18.07 1.62
CA ARG A 264 -5.14 18.22 2.48
C ARG A 264 -4.80 19.62 3.00
N THR A 265 -5.58 20.67 2.75
CA THR A 265 -5.29 22.01 3.30
C THR A 265 -6.28 22.44 4.40
N PRO A 266 -5.80 22.85 5.59
CA PRO A 266 -6.56 23.73 6.48
C PRO A 266 -6.56 25.16 5.94
N ASN A 267 -7.70 25.85 6.06
CA ASN A 267 -7.83 27.29 5.81
C ASN A 267 -6.88 28.09 6.71
N THR A 268 -6.05 28.93 6.09
CA THR A 268 -5.67 30.24 6.66
C THR A 268 -5.56 31.26 5.54
N ASP A 269 -6.45 32.25 5.58
CA ASP A 269 -6.39 33.49 4.82
C ASP A 269 -5.06 34.24 5.07
N ALA A 270 -4.38 34.62 3.98
CA ALA A 270 -3.74 35.93 3.83
C ALA A 270 -3.15 36.10 2.42
N SER A 271 -3.50 37.21 1.78
CA SER A 271 -2.76 37.87 0.69
C SER A 271 -2.98 39.38 0.88
N PRO A 272 -2.15 40.29 0.31
CA PRO A 272 -0.79 40.16 -0.22
C PRO A 272 0.15 41.26 0.34
N SER A 273 1.45 41.25 -0.01
CA SER A 273 2.24 42.49 -0.28
C SER A 273 3.55 42.20 -1.00
N ILE A 274 3.93 43.16 -1.84
CA ILE A 274 4.81 43.11 -3.02
C ILE A 274 6.20 43.68 -2.68
N THR A 275 7.29 43.13 -3.27
CA THR A 275 8.43 43.97 -3.71
C THR A 275 9.13 43.39 -4.95
N LEU A 276 9.31 44.27 -5.95
CA LEU A 276 9.99 44.16 -7.26
C LEU A 276 11.53 44.05 -7.10
N ALA A 277 12.39 43.61 -8.04
CA ALA A 277 12.30 42.97 -9.36
C ALA A 277 13.74 42.56 -9.77
N ALA A 278 13.87 41.60 -10.69
CA ALA A 278 14.86 41.61 -11.78
C ALA A 278 14.32 40.74 -12.93
N THR A 279 14.25 41.33 -14.12
CA THR A 279 13.48 40.89 -15.29
C THR A 279 14.02 39.59 -15.92
N ALA A 280 13.12 38.60 -16.01
CA ALA A 280 13.28 37.37 -16.76
C ALA A 280 12.85 37.54 -18.23
N THR A 281 13.47 36.77 -19.14
CA THR A 281 12.79 36.31 -20.35
C THR A 281 11.50 35.58 -19.96
N PRO A 282 10.39 35.73 -20.70
CA PRO A 282 9.07 35.27 -20.26
C PRO A 282 9.07 33.75 -20.06
N LYS A 283 8.91 33.33 -18.78
CA LYS A 283 8.65 31.94 -18.41
C LYS A 283 7.26 31.57 -18.96
N PRO A 284 7.13 30.53 -19.80
CA PRO A 284 5.83 30.04 -20.24
C PRO A 284 4.95 29.71 -19.02
N ALA A 285 3.63 29.86 -19.16
CA ALA A 285 2.67 29.47 -18.13
C ALA A 285 2.96 28.04 -17.60
N PRO A 286 2.77 27.77 -16.29
CA PRO A 286 3.11 26.47 -15.70
C PRO A 286 2.29 25.36 -16.36
N LYS A 287 2.98 24.42 -17.02
CA LYS A 287 2.37 23.35 -17.83
C LYS A 287 1.77 22.19 -17.01
N GLY A 288 1.68 22.32 -15.69
CA GLY A 288 1.36 21.21 -14.78
C GLY A 288 2.51 20.19 -14.63
N PRO A 289 2.33 19.12 -13.84
CA PRO A 289 3.33 18.07 -13.66
C PRO A 289 3.57 17.29 -14.96
N GLY A 290 4.82 16.98 -15.25
CA GLY A 290 5.21 16.31 -16.48
C GLY A 290 6.70 16.39 -16.79
N ILE A 291 7.08 15.91 -17.97
CA ILE A 291 8.46 15.91 -18.44
C ILE A 291 8.56 16.58 -19.82
N ASP A 292 9.54 17.46 -20.01
CA ASP A 292 9.92 17.96 -21.32
C ASP A 292 10.89 16.94 -21.97
N LEU A 293 10.39 16.14 -22.91
CA LEU A 293 11.21 15.20 -23.68
C LEU A 293 11.93 15.93 -24.81
N THR A 294 13.27 15.90 -24.79
CA THR A 294 14.09 16.47 -25.86
C THR A 294 14.69 15.35 -26.71
N ASN A 295 14.37 15.32 -28.00
CA ASN A 295 15.03 14.42 -28.93
C ASN A 295 16.22 15.12 -29.60
N LYS A 296 17.45 14.68 -29.29
CA LYS A 296 18.68 15.18 -29.93
C LYS A 296 19.18 14.30 -31.08
N SER A 297 18.49 13.22 -31.40
CA SER A 297 18.83 12.34 -32.52
C SER A 297 18.57 13.03 -33.86
N ALA A 298 19.23 12.55 -34.92
CA ALA A 298 18.98 13.00 -36.29
C ALA A 298 17.67 12.43 -36.90
N HIS A 299 16.98 11.54 -36.18
CA HIS A 299 15.72 10.92 -36.58
C HIS A 299 14.66 11.06 -35.49
N ALA A 300 13.38 10.96 -35.88
CA ALA A 300 12.28 10.95 -34.94
C ALA A 300 12.42 9.75 -33.99
N GLU A 301 12.12 9.96 -32.72
CA GLU A 301 12.25 8.92 -31.69
C GLU A 301 10.91 8.76 -30.97
N THR A 302 10.57 7.51 -30.62
CA THR A 302 9.33 7.22 -29.89
C THR A 302 9.66 6.79 -28.47
N TYR A 303 9.18 7.58 -27.51
CA TYR A 303 9.38 7.36 -26.09
C TYR A 303 8.16 6.70 -25.50
N PHE A 304 8.36 5.55 -24.86
CA PHE A 304 7.33 4.77 -24.20
C PHE A 304 7.44 4.96 -22.69
N PHE A 305 6.30 5.26 -22.07
CA PHE A 305 6.16 5.45 -20.64
C PHE A 305 5.52 4.21 -20.03
N PHE A 306 6.07 3.79 -18.90
CA PHE A 306 5.57 2.66 -18.13
C PHE A 306 5.43 3.08 -16.67
N ASP A 307 4.34 2.66 -16.04
CA ASP A 307 4.21 2.77 -14.59
C ASP A 307 5.10 1.72 -13.93
N ASN A 308 5.44 1.96 -12.69
CA ASN A 308 6.00 0.91 -11.85
C ASN A 308 4.89 -0.04 -11.41
N TYR A 309 5.13 -1.34 -11.56
CA TYR A 309 4.24 -2.40 -11.08
C TYR A 309 4.24 -2.48 -9.54
N TRP A 310 5.35 -2.14 -8.89
CA TRP A 310 5.42 -1.85 -7.44
C TRP A 310 6.38 -0.69 -7.16
N ASN A 311 6.10 0.09 -6.10
CA ASN A 311 6.89 1.23 -5.66
C ASN A 311 7.24 1.09 -4.18
N GLY A 312 8.49 0.74 -3.85
CA GLY A 312 8.98 0.57 -2.47
C GLY A 312 10.33 1.28 -2.20
N ASN A 313 10.80 1.26 -0.94
CA ASN A 313 11.99 1.91 -0.34
C ASN A 313 13.30 1.89 -1.17
N GLY A 314 13.32 2.50 -2.35
CA GLY A 314 14.44 2.44 -3.30
C GLY A 314 14.42 1.23 -4.24
N THR A 315 13.28 0.53 -4.39
CA THR A 315 13.15 -0.60 -5.34
C THR A 315 11.87 -0.46 -6.13
N ALA A 316 12.00 -0.33 -7.44
CA ALA A 316 10.91 -0.20 -8.39
C ALA A 316 10.76 -1.45 -9.25
N GLY A 317 9.54 -1.95 -9.37
CA GLY A 317 9.20 -3.05 -10.25
C GLY A 317 8.85 -2.55 -11.62
N ALA A 318 9.66 -2.84 -12.61
CA ALA A 318 9.39 -2.44 -13.97
C ALA A 318 8.22 -3.22 -14.57
N ASN A 319 7.21 -2.49 -15.06
CA ASN A 319 6.20 -3.05 -15.94
C ASN A 319 6.72 -2.98 -17.38
N PHE A 320 7.08 -4.12 -17.96
CA PHE A 320 7.82 -4.16 -19.24
C PHE A 320 6.93 -4.27 -20.48
N ASP A 321 5.67 -4.68 -20.29
CA ASP A 321 4.76 -5.04 -21.37
C ASP A 321 3.48 -4.18 -21.39
N LYS A 322 3.22 -3.38 -20.34
CA LYS A 322 2.06 -2.47 -20.27
C LYS A 322 2.49 -1.01 -20.40
N THR A 323 2.70 -0.59 -21.64
CA THR A 323 2.89 0.82 -21.98
C THR A 323 1.68 1.64 -21.53
N LEU A 324 1.92 2.69 -20.73
CA LEU A 324 0.92 3.69 -20.36
C LEU A 324 0.67 4.68 -21.51
N LYS A 325 1.76 5.15 -22.14
CA LYS A 325 1.73 6.20 -23.15
C LYS A 325 2.94 6.08 -24.08
N ALA A 326 2.75 6.47 -25.34
CA ALA A 326 3.82 6.62 -26.32
C ALA A 326 3.83 8.04 -26.88
N VAL A 327 5.01 8.64 -27.02
CA VAL A 327 5.18 10.00 -27.53
C VAL A 327 6.27 10.01 -28.59
N VAL A 328 5.93 10.45 -29.80
CA VAL A 328 6.88 10.66 -30.88
C VAL A 328 7.42 12.08 -30.78
N VAL A 329 8.75 12.23 -30.74
CA VAL A 329 9.42 13.54 -30.73
C VAL A 329 10.32 13.65 -31.95
N GLN A 330 10.12 14.69 -32.75
CA GLN A 330 10.86 14.93 -33.98
C GLN A 330 12.33 15.33 -33.69
N PRO A 331 13.26 15.16 -34.66
CA PRO A 331 14.67 15.54 -34.50
C PRO A 331 14.84 16.98 -33.99
N GLY A 332 15.64 17.17 -32.95
CA GLY A 332 15.94 18.48 -32.36
C GLY A 332 14.75 19.17 -31.67
N LYS A 333 13.61 18.48 -31.47
CA LYS A 333 12.42 19.06 -30.85
C LYS A 333 12.26 18.66 -29.39
N ILE A 334 11.45 19.47 -28.70
CA ILE A 334 11.00 19.25 -27.33
C ILE A 334 9.50 19.00 -27.36
N SER A 335 9.03 18.02 -26.59
CA SER A 335 7.61 17.78 -26.36
C SER A 335 7.34 17.65 -24.87
N PHE A 336 6.42 18.47 -24.36
CA PHE A 336 5.95 18.34 -22.99
C PHE A 336 4.99 17.15 -22.90
N VAL A 337 5.27 16.24 -21.98
CA VAL A 337 4.41 15.09 -21.70
C VAL A 337 3.78 15.31 -20.33
N PRO A 338 2.46 15.59 -20.27
CA PRO A 338 1.77 15.69 -18.99
C PRO A 338 1.74 14.31 -18.34
N LEU A 339 2.10 14.27 -17.06
CA LEU A 339 2.11 13.07 -16.22
C LEU A 339 1.45 13.41 -14.88
N PRO A 340 0.72 12.47 -14.26
CA PRO A 340 0.17 12.71 -12.93
C PRO A 340 1.29 12.99 -11.93
N ILE A 341 1.06 13.84 -10.93
CA ILE A 341 2.04 14.13 -9.86
C ILE A 341 2.42 12.86 -9.07
N THR A 342 1.58 11.83 -9.13
CA THR A 342 1.81 10.50 -8.56
C THR A 342 2.58 9.56 -9.48
N PHE A 343 2.92 9.98 -10.70
CA PHE A 343 3.68 9.15 -11.64
C PHE A 343 5.01 8.75 -11.00
N LYS A 344 5.24 7.43 -10.98
CA LYS A 344 6.48 6.79 -10.57
C LYS A 344 6.75 5.69 -11.58
N GLY A 345 7.67 5.93 -12.48
CA GLY A 345 7.80 5.06 -13.63
C GLY A 345 9.02 5.40 -14.43
N ARG A 346 9.03 4.92 -15.67
CA ARG A 346 10.16 5.08 -16.58
C ARG A 346 9.73 5.55 -17.95
N ALA A 347 10.65 6.23 -18.62
CA ALA A 347 10.60 6.47 -20.05
C ALA A 347 11.79 5.75 -20.71
N GLN A 348 11.54 5.10 -21.85
CA GLN A 348 12.57 4.48 -22.68
C GLN A 348 12.25 4.61 -24.17
N ARG A 349 13.26 4.38 -25.03
CA ARG A 349 13.07 4.29 -26.49
C ARG A 349 12.68 2.85 -26.84
N GLY A 350 11.66 2.68 -27.67
CA GLY A 350 11.12 1.35 -27.99
C GLY A 350 10.32 0.69 -26.86
N LYS A 351 9.55 -0.36 -27.19
CA LYS A 351 8.66 -1.08 -26.24
C LYS A 351 9.32 -2.27 -25.54
N LEU A 352 10.52 -2.64 -25.95
CA LEU A 352 11.19 -3.88 -25.54
C LEU A 352 12.59 -3.56 -25.00
N ILE A 353 13.09 -4.44 -24.15
CA ILE A 353 14.49 -4.47 -23.72
C ILE A 353 15.36 -5.18 -24.78
N PRO A 354 16.68 -4.91 -24.86
CA PRO A 354 17.48 -4.04 -23.98
C PRO A 354 17.33 -2.54 -24.29
N ALA A 355 17.21 -1.69 -23.26
CA ALA A 355 17.06 -0.23 -23.43
C ALA A 355 17.59 0.57 -22.22
N THR A 356 18.11 1.79 -22.46
CA THR A 356 18.45 2.75 -21.40
C THR A 356 17.17 3.32 -20.77
N TRP A 357 17.14 3.40 -19.45
CA TRP A 357 15.98 3.90 -18.70
C TRP A 357 16.23 5.29 -18.14
N ALA A 358 15.26 6.18 -18.30
CA ALA A 358 15.06 7.28 -17.37
C ALA A 358 13.95 6.87 -16.41
N GLU A 359 14.31 6.49 -15.19
CA GLU A 359 13.36 6.24 -14.12
C GLU A 359 13.19 7.50 -13.28
N PHE A 360 11.94 7.87 -13.00
CA PHE A 360 11.66 9.09 -12.27
C PHE A 360 10.28 9.07 -11.63
N GLN A 361 10.16 9.87 -10.59
CA GLN A 361 8.92 10.18 -9.92
C GLN A 361 8.70 11.69 -9.90
N MET A 362 7.48 12.10 -10.22
CA MET A 362 7.08 13.52 -10.18
C MET A 362 7.04 14.05 -8.75
N ARG A 363 6.72 13.18 -7.79
CA ARG A 363 6.71 13.48 -6.36
C ARG A 363 7.01 12.23 -5.53
N ALA A 364 8.11 12.28 -4.81
CA ALA A 364 8.49 11.29 -3.82
C ALA A 364 7.46 11.23 -2.69
N SER A 365 7.27 10.05 -2.13
CA SER A 365 6.38 9.88 -0.97
C SER A 365 7.02 10.37 0.32
N ASP A 366 8.35 10.36 0.39
CA ASP A 366 9.17 10.69 1.55
C ASP A 366 9.43 12.20 1.68
N ASP A 367 10.04 12.83 0.68
CA ASP A 367 10.42 14.25 0.74
C ASP A 367 9.55 15.17 -0.14
N GLY A 368 8.64 14.59 -0.92
CA GLY A 368 7.76 15.33 -1.82
C GLY A 368 8.48 15.98 -3.01
N LYS A 369 9.76 15.67 -3.26
CA LYS A 369 10.51 16.21 -4.39
C LYS A 369 10.38 15.31 -5.61
N ALA A 370 10.74 15.81 -6.78
CA ALA A 370 10.96 14.93 -7.93
C ALA A 370 12.30 14.20 -7.73
N HIS A 371 12.33 12.89 -7.98
CA HIS A 371 13.58 12.11 -8.03
C HIS A 371 13.65 11.39 -9.36
N GLY A 372 14.86 11.11 -9.81
CA GLY A 372 15.06 10.22 -10.93
C GLY A 372 16.52 9.86 -11.14
N ASP A 373 16.71 8.76 -11.82
CA ASP A 373 17.98 8.13 -12.12
C ASP A 373 17.98 7.54 -13.52
N ILE A 374 19.18 7.29 -14.04
CA ILE A 374 19.36 6.65 -15.33
C ILE A 374 19.83 5.22 -15.09
N GLY A 375 19.00 4.27 -15.51
CA GLY A 375 19.27 2.84 -15.38
C GLY A 375 19.81 2.25 -16.68
N VAL A 376 20.95 1.56 -16.60
CA VAL A 376 21.49 0.70 -17.69
C VAL A 376 21.37 -0.79 -17.35
N GLN A 377 20.72 -1.10 -16.23
CA GLN A 377 20.62 -2.46 -15.70
C GLN A 377 20.01 -3.42 -16.72
N GLN A 378 19.09 -2.93 -17.55
CA GLN A 378 18.25 -3.72 -18.43
C GLN A 378 18.54 -3.40 -19.91
N GLY A 379 19.77 -2.93 -20.16
CA GLY A 379 20.30 -2.60 -21.47
C GLY A 379 20.75 -1.14 -21.56
N ASN A 380 21.52 -0.83 -22.59
CA ASN A 380 21.88 0.53 -22.92
C ASN A 380 21.84 0.72 -24.44
N ASP A 381 20.87 1.51 -24.90
CA ASP A 381 20.61 1.82 -26.30
C ASP A 381 21.03 3.25 -26.67
N GLY A 382 21.71 3.95 -25.76
CA GLY A 382 22.28 5.27 -26.00
C GLY A 382 22.14 6.25 -24.84
N PRO A 383 22.75 7.44 -24.97
CA PRO A 383 22.78 8.47 -23.93
C PRO A 383 21.41 9.01 -23.55
N VAL A 384 21.25 9.30 -22.26
CA VAL A 384 20.08 9.95 -21.65
C VAL A 384 20.56 10.83 -20.51
N VAL A 385 20.04 12.05 -20.44
CA VAL A 385 20.23 12.98 -19.32
C VAL A 385 18.86 13.37 -18.78
N LEU A 386 18.69 13.26 -17.47
CA LEU A 386 17.52 13.74 -16.74
C LEU A 386 17.92 14.99 -15.95
N ARG A 387 17.08 16.03 -16.00
CA ARG A 387 17.35 17.31 -15.32
C ARG A 387 16.08 17.87 -14.68
N SER A 388 16.20 18.40 -13.46
CA SER A 388 15.12 19.12 -12.79
C SER A 388 14.88 20.50 -13.43
N THR A 389 13.61 20.87 -13.56
CA THR A 389 13.18 22.17 -14.11
C THR A 389 12.69 23.13 -13.02
N ASP A 390 12.79 22.73 -11.75
CA ASP A 390 12.40 23.51 -10.56
C ASP A 390 13.41 24.61 -10.19
N GLY A 391 14.51 24.73 -10.94
CA GLY A 391 15.57 25.69 -10.71
C GLY A 391 16.69 25.19 -9.78
N SER A 392 16.58 23.99 -9.21
CA SER A 392 17.64 23.39 -8.38
C SER A 392 18.91 23.04 -9.17
N GLY A 393 18.79 22.87 -10.49
CA GLY A 393 19.90 22.49 -11.36
C GLY A 393 20.34 21.03 -11.23
N ALA A 394 19.63 20.21 -10.45
CA ALA A 394 19.90 18.78 -10.32
C ALA A 394 19.84 18.07 -11.68
N SER A 395 20.85 17.27 -12.00
CA SER A 395 20.90 16.48 -13.23
C SER A 395 21.63 15.17 -13.00
N ASN A 396 21.26 14.14 -13.76
CA ASN A 396 21.87 12.82 -13.72
C ASN A 396 21.86 12.21 -15.14
N GLY A 397 22.70 11.19 -15.36
CA GLY A 397 22.80 10.48 -16.64
C GLY A 397 24.11 10.69 -17.38
N PHE A 398 24.11 10.40 -18.67
CA PHE A 398 25.27 10.46 -19.54
C PHE A 398 24.90 10.95 -20.94
N ASP A 399 25.76 11.77 -21.53
CA ASP A 399 25.54 12.44 -22.81
C ASP A 399 26.42 11.89 -23.95
N LYS A 400 27.26 10.89 -23.65
CA LYS A 400 28.12 10.19 -24.60
C LYS A 400 27.73 8.72 -24.71
N VAL A 401 27.92 8.13 -25.89
CA VAL A 401 27.72 6.69 -26.08
C VAL A 401 28.69 5.92 -25.18
N VAL A 402 28.17 4.94 -24.45
CA VAL A 402 28.97 4.01 -23.65
C VAL A 402 29.59 2.97 -24.58
N GLN A 403 30.90 2.75 -24.46
CA GLN A 403 31.60 1.72 -25.22
C GLN A 403 31.58 0.41 -24.44
N ALA A 404 31.29 -0.70 -25.12
CA ALA A 404 31.25 -2.02 -24.51
C ALA A 404 31.97 -3.05 -25.39
N PRO A 405 32.56 -4.11 -24.81
CA PRO A 405 33.21 -5.15 -25.57
C PRO A 405 32.14 -5.95 -26.35
N ARG A 406 32.55 -6.61 -27.44
CA ARG A 406 31.63 -7.23 -28.42
C ARG A 406 30.69 -8.25 -27.76
N GLU A 407 31.17 -8.97 -26.77
CA GLU A 407 30.44 -9.98 -25.99
C GLU A 407 29.32 -9.39 -25.12
N ALA A 408 29.35 -8.09 -24.83
CA ALA A 408 28.29 -7.39 -24.10
C ALA A 408 27.22 -6.83 -25.05
N LEU A 409 27.38 -6.96 -26.36
CA LEU A 409 26.47 -6.42 -27.36
C LEU A 409 25.43 -7.46 -27.78
N ARG A 410 24.18 -7.01 -27.90
CA ARG A 410 23.08 -7.80 -28.42
C ARG A 410 22.30 -7.03 -29.48
N LYS A 411 21.82 -7.74 -30.49
CA LYS A 411 20.85 -7.19 -31.44
C LYS A 411 19.46 -7.21 -30.80
N GLY A 412 18.90 -6.03 -30.55
CA GLY A 412 17.54 -5.83 -30.05
C GLY A 412 16.48 -6.25 -31.07
N ALA A 413 15.23 -6.32 -30.62
CA ALA A 413 14.08 -6.71 -31.44
C ALA A 413 13.79 -5.74 -32.61
N ASP A 414 14.24 -4.49 -32.49
CA ASP A 414 14.19 -3.47 -33.53
C ASP A 414 15.38 -3.55 -34.51
N GLY A 415 16.25 -4.54 -34.34
CA GLY A 415 17.42 -4.78 -35.16
C GLY A 415 18.63 -3.90 -34.82
N LYS A 416 18.54 -3.00 -33.84
CA LYS A 416 19.69 -2.20 -33.38
C LYS A 416 20.62 -3.05 -32.53
N VAL A 417 21.93 -2.79 -32.62
CA VAL A 417 22.91 -3.42 -31.74
C VAL A 417 23.13 -2.50 -30.55
N VAL A 418 22.84 -3.00 -29.35
CA VAL A 418 22.85 -2.27 -28.08
C VAL A 418 23.59 -3.08 -27.03
N ILE A 419 23.96 -2.46 -25.91
CA ILE A 419 24.53 -3.21 -24.78
C ILE A 419 23.41 -4.01 -24.13
N ASP A 420 23.64 -5.30 -23.91
CA ASP A 420 22.66 -6.22 -23.34
C ASP A 420 22.40 -5.93 -21.85
N ALA A 421 21.33 -6.50 -21.31
CA ALA A 421 21.02 -6.37 -19.89
C ALA A 421 22.15 -6.95 -19.01
N THR A 422 22.49 -6.21 -17.94
CA THR A 422 23.52 -6.62 -16.96
C THR A 422 22.97 -7.62 -15.95
N VAL A 423 21.65 -7.61 -15.72
CA VAL A 423 20.91 -8.64 -15.00
C VAL A 423 20.22 -9.58 -15.98
N GLY A 424 20.38 -10.88 -15.79
CA GLY A 424 19.65 -11.85 -16.62
C GLY A 424 18.14 -11.70 -16.40
N ASN A 425 17.37 -11.82 -17.48
CA ASN A 425 15.92 -11.59 -17.41
C ASN A 425 15.26 -12.67 -16.53
N TRP A 426 14.63 -12.26 -15.44
CA TRP A 426 13.79 -12.96 -14.44
C TRP A 426 14.23 -14.32 -13.86
N MET A 427 15.19 -15.05 -14.46
CA MET A 427 15.86 -16.25 -13.92
C MET A 427 17.25 -16.50 -14.54
N GLY A 428 17.78 -15.59 -15.35
CA GLY A 428 19.14 -15.68 -15.88
C GLY A 428 20.16 -15.17 -14.87
N GLY A 429 21.27 -15.89 -14.68
CA GLY A 429 22.41 -15.41 -13.90
C GLY A 429 22.99 -14.10 -14.46
N PRO A 430 23.79 -13.36 -13.67
CA PRO A 430 24.37 -12.07 -14.07
C PRO A 430 25.15 -12.16 -15.38
N ASN A 431 24.91 -11.23 -16.31
CA ASN A 431 25.68 -11.14 -17.55
C ASN A 431 27.04 -10.51 -17.25
N ARG A 432 28.01 -11.37 -16.88
CA ARG A 432 29.36 -10.94 -16.46
C ARG A 432 30.12 -10.13 -17.51
N ALA A 433 29.77 -10.27 -18.79
CA ALA A 433 30.36 -9.48 -19.88
C ALA A 433 29.82 -8.05 -19.88
N ALA A 434 28.50 -7.89 -19.72
CA ALA A 434 27.86 -6.56 -19.63
C ALA A 434 28.15 -5.85 -18.30
N ILE A 435 28.38 -6.57 -17.20
CA ILE A 435 28.72 -6.00 -15.89
C ILE A 435 30.12 -5.38 -15.85
N LYS A 436 31.05 -5.87 -16.68
CA LYS A 436 32.44 -5.38 -16.74
C LYS A 436 32.65 -4.22 -17.73
N ALA A 437 31.63 -3.92 -18.53
CA ALA A 437 31.61 -2.85 -19.53
C ALA A 437 31.10 -1.56 -18.90
#